data_AF-A0A840P0Z2-F1
#
_entry.id   AF-A0A840P0Z2-F1
#
_cell.length_a   1.000
_cell.length_b   1.000
_cell.length_c   1.000
_cell.angle_alpha   90.00
_cell.angle_beta   90.00
_cell.angle_gamma   90.00
#
_symmetry.space_group_name_H-M   'P 1'
#
loop_
_entity.id
_entity.type
_entity.pdbx_description
1 polymer ?
#
loop_
_entity_poly.entity_id
_entity_poly.type
_entity_poly.pdbx_seq_one_letter_code
_entity_poly.pdbx_strand_id
1 'polypeptide(L)'
;MNKILITTLLLCTGLLVVGCQEKTYSVEDFKKDQKLLDEWRKKCESSDASVSSSQNCQNAQTAAHELTLEDSNKKLNESDEKAPEFKE
;
A
#
# COMPACT_ATOMS: atom_id res chain seq x y z
N MET A 1 35.46 29.39 19.86
CA MET A 1 33.99 29.52 19.97
C MET A 1 33.47 29.72 18.56
N ASN A 2 32.64 28.78 18.04
CA ASN A 2 31.95 28.77 16.73
C ASN A 2 31.49 27.35 16.34
N LYS A 3 32.05 26.31 16.99
CA LYS A 3 31.71 24.90 16.74
C LYS A 3 30.30 24.50 17.22
N ILE A 4 29.77 25.20 18.22
CA ILE A 4 28.43 24.94 18.78
C ILE A 4 27.33 25.40 17.81
N LEU A 5 27.54 26.50 17.07
CA LEU A 5 26.53 27.04 16.16
C LEU A 5 26.28 26.12 14.94
N ILE A 6 27.33 25.49 14.41
CA ILE A 6 27.24 24.57 13.26
C ILE A 6 26.51 23.28 13.64
N THR A 7 26.73 22.77 14.85
CA THR A 7 26.07 21.54 15.33
C THR A 7 24.57 21.77 15.58
N THR A 8 24.18 22.93 16.12
CA THR A 8 22.76 23.29 16.25
C THR A 8 22.05 23.51 14.91
N LEU A 9 22.75 24.00 13.88
CA LEU A 9 22.15 24.23 12.56
C LEU A 9 21.86 22.91 11.81
N LEU A 10 22.76 21.92 11.92
CA LEU A 10 22.59 20.58 11.35
C LEU A 10 21.50 19.75 12.03
N LEU A 11 21.30 19.93 13.34
CA LEU A 11 20.25 19.23 14.10
C LEU A 11 18.84 19.71 13.72
N CYS A 12 18.68 20.97 13.32
CA CYS A 12 17.39 21.51 12.88
C CYS A 12 16.96 21.01 11.49
N THR A 13 17.88 20.81 10.54
CA THR A 13 17.55 20.20 9.23
C THR A 13 17.28 18.69 9.32
N GLY A 14 17.82 18.00 10.33
CA GLY A 14 17.57 16.58 10.55
C GLY A 14 16.23 16.27 11.24
N LEU A 15 15.71 17.16 12.09
CA LEU A 15 14.44 16.94 12.80
C LEU A 15 13.19 17.33 12.02
N LEU A 16 13.32 18.19 11.00
CA LEU A 16 12.17 18.62 10.19
C LEU A 16 11.66 17.56 9.21
N VAL A 17 12.42 16.48 9.00
CA VAL A 17 12.04 15.38 8.10
C VAL A 17 11.12 14.35 8.78
N VAL A 18 10.95 14.44 10.11
CA VAL A 18 10.11 13.52 10.90
C VAL A 18 8.67 14.05 11.06
N GLY A 19 8.38 15.29 10.63
CA GLY A 19 7.04 15.84 10.60
C GLY A 19 6.35 15.58 9.26
N CYS A 20 5.41 14.63 9.22
CA CYS A 20 4.53 14.30 8.09
C CYS A 20 5.12 13.51 6.91
N GLN A 21 5.99 12.53 7.14
CA GLN A 21 6.11 11.43 6.17
C GLN A 21 5.07 10.37 6.51
N GLU A 22 3.95 10.39 5.79
CA GLU A 22 2.97 9.31 5.88
C GLU A 22 3.66 8.00 5.51
N LYS A 23 3.60 7.01 6.40
CA LYS A 23 4.28 5.72 6.23
C LYS A 23 3.96 5.15 4.85
N THR A 24 4.99 4.79 4.08
CA THR A 24 4.81 4.04 2.84
C THR A 24 4.51 2.59 3.17
N TYR A 25 3.37 2.09 2.74
CA TYR A 25 2.94 0.70 2.89
C TYR A 25 3.25 -0.07 1.61
N SER A 26 3.76 -1.29 1.74
CA SER A 26 3.96 -2.20 0.60
C SER A 26 2.63 -2.77 0.11
N VAL A 27 2.64 -3.38 -1.08
CA VAL A 27 1.47 -4.11 -1.61
C VAL A 27 1.08 -5.25 -0.65
N GLU A 28 2.07 -5.93 -0.09
CA GLU A 28 1.92 -7.04 0.84
C GLU A 28 1.33 -6.61 2.19
N ASP A 29 1.67 -5.41 2.67
CA ASP A 29 1.04 -4.85 3.86
C ASP A 29 -0.47 -4.66 3.65
N PHE A 30 -0.87 -4.15 2.48
CA PHE A 30 -2.27 -3.99 2.12
C PHE A 30 -3.01 -5.31 1.93
N LYS A 31 -2.38 -6.33 1.34
CA LYS A 31 -3.01 -7.66 1.17
C LYS A 31 -3.24 -8.37 2.50
N LYS A 32 -2.39 -8.11 3.52
CA LYS A 32 -2.51 -8.70 4.86
C LYS A 32 -3.50 -7.99 5.76
N ASP A 33 -3.78 -6.71 5.52
CA ASP A 33 -4.69 -5.90 6.34
C ASP A 33 -5.77 -5.24 5.47
N GLN A 34 -6.92 -5.91 5.41
CA GLN A 34 -8.07 -5.44 4.65
C GLN A 34 -8.59 -4.08 5.12
N LYS A 35 -8.52 -3.80 6.43
CA LYS A 35 -8.99 -2.53 6.98
C LYS A 35 -8.09 -1.39 6.52
N LEU A 36 -6.78 -1.61 6.56
CA LEU A 36 -5.79 -0.65 6.05
C LEU A 36 -6.01 -0.39 4.55
N LEU A 37 -6.27 -1.43 3.75
CA LEU A 37 -6.58 -1.29 2.33
C LEU A 37 -7.85 -0.46 2.11
N ASP A 38 -8.94 -0.74 2.82
CA ASP A 38 -10.21 -0.01 2.68
C ASP A 38 -10.08 1.46 3.07
N GLU A 39 -9.36 1.76 4.15
CA GLU A 39 -9.07 3.12 4.58
C GLU A 39 -8.28 3.89 3.52
N TRP A 40 -7.24 3.26 2.94
CA TRP A 40 -6.45 3.88 1.90
C TRP A 40 -7.23 4.05 0.60
N ARG A 41 -8.05 3.09 0.19
CA ARG A 41 -8.92 3.24 -0.99
C ARG A 41 -9.82 4.48 -0.88
N LYS A 42 -10.44 4.70 0.29
CA LYS A 42 -11.24 5.90 0.56
C LYS A 42 -10.39 7.17 0.54
N LYS A 43 -9.18 7.14 1.12
CA LYS A 43 -8.24 8.27 1.03
C LYS A 43 -7.85 8.59 -0.41
N CYS A 44 -7.68 7.59 -1.26
CA CYS A 44 -7.31 7.78 -2.66
C CYS A 44 -8.40 8.42 -3.52
N GLU A 45 -9.66 8.36 -3.08
CA GLU A 45 -10.79 9.07 -3.70
C GLU A 45 -10.81 10.56 -3.34
N SER A 46 -9.90 11.01 -2.45
CA SER A 46 -9.73 12.43 -2.12
C SER A 46 -9.40 13.27 -3.35
N SER A 47 -9.96 14.47 -3.43
CA SER A 47 -9.58 15.49 -4.41
C SER A 47 -8.18 16.07 -4.17
N ASP A 48 -7.53 15.72 -3.05
CA ASP A 48 -6.15 16.08 -2.77
C ASP A 48 -5.21 15.26 -3.67
N ALA A 49 -4.57 15.95 -4.63
CA ALA A 49 -3.61 15.37 -5.55
C ALA A 49 -2.41 14.73 -4.84
N SER A 50 -1.99 15.26 -3.69
CA SER A 50 -0.84 14.72 -2.93
C SER A 50 -1.15 13.36 -2.32
N VAL A 51 -2.42 13.12 -1.98
CA VAL A 51 -2.91 11.84 -1.45
C VAL A 51 -3.22 10.89 -2.59
N SER A 52 -4.02 11.31 -3.57
CA SER A 52 -4.48 10.45 -4.68
C SER A 52 -3.36 9.98 -5.62
N SER A 53 -2.30 10.77 -5.80
CA SER A 53 -1.11 10.36 -6.59
C SER A 53 -0.02 9.68 -5.76
N SER A 54 -0.23 9.50 -4.46
CA SER A 54 0.77 8.93 -3.56
C SER A 54 1.13 7.49 -3.91
N GLN A 55 2.35 7.07 -3.54
CA GLN A 55 2.79 5.68 -3.70
C GLN A 55 1.87 4.70 -2.98
N ASN A 56 1.29 5.09 -1.85
CA ASN A 56 0.35 4.26 -1.11
C ASN A 56 -0.96 4.03 -1.87
N CYS A 57 -1.44 5.02 -2.64
CA CYS A 57 -2.60 4.83 -3.50
C CYS A 57 -2.34 3.88 -4.66
N GLN A 58 -1.15 3.95 -5.25
CA GLN A 58 -0.71 3.00 -6.27
C GLN A 58 -0.63 1.58 -5.69
N ASN A 59 0.01 1.44 -4.53
CA ASN A 59 0.17 0.13 -3.87
C ASN A 59 -1.17 -0.45 -3.41
N ALA A 60 -2.09 0.36 -2.88
CA ALA A 60 -3.43 -0.06 -2.49
C ALA A 60 -4.25 -0.52 -3.71
N GLN A 61 -4.17 0.18 -4.83
CA GLN A 61 -4.85 -0.21 -6.07
C GLN A 61 -4.31 -1.54 -6.61
N THR A 62 -2.98 -1.71 -6.64
CA THR A 62 -2.33 -2.96 -7.04
C THR A 62 -2.74 -4.12 -6.12
N ALA A 63 -2.70 -3.93 -4.80
CA ALA A 63 -3.12 -4.94 -3.83
C ALA A 63 -4.57 -5.39 -4.04
N ALA A 64 -5.49 -4.44 -4.25
CA ALA A 64 -6.89 -4.75 -4.53
C ALA A 64 -7.09 -5.55 -5.83
N HIS A 65 -6.35 -5.20 -6.88
CA HIS A 65 -6.40 -5.92 -8.15
C HIS A 65 -5.86 -7.34 -8.01
N GLU A 66 -4.72 -7.52 -7.35
CA GLU A 66 -4.14 -8.85 -7.11
C GLU A 66 -5.05 -9.74 -6.28
N LEU A 67 -5.66 -9.23 -5.20
CA LEU A 67 -6.63 -9.99 -4.40
C LEU A 67 -7.83 -10.46 -5.25
N THR A 68 -8.32 -9.60 -6.14
CA THR A 68 -9.43 -9.95 -7.04
C THR A 68 -9.03 -11.07 -8.02
N LEU A 69 -7.81 -11.01 -8.55
CA LEU A 69 -7.28 -12.06 -9.42
C LEU A 69 -7.06 -13.38 -8.66
N GLU A 70 -6.51 -13.32 -7.45
CA GLU A 70 -6.31 -14.48 -6.59
C GLU A 70 -7.64 -15.17 -6.27
N ASP A 71 -8.66 -14.41 -5.89
CA ASP A 71 -10.01 -14.91 -5.64
C ASP A 71 -10.63 -15.54 -6.89
N SER A 72 -10.42 -14.92 -8.05
CA SER A 72 -10.93 -15.44 -9.33
C SER A 72 -10.26 -16.76 -9.71
N ASN A 73 -8.94 -16.82 -9.60
CA ASN A 73 -8.16 -18.05 -9.86
C ASN A 73 -8.53 -19.17 -8.89
N LYS A 74 -8.79 -18.85 -7.61
CA LYS A 74 -9.29 -19.82 -6.63
C LYS A 74 -10.68 -20.36 -6.96
N LYS A 75 -11.54 -19.57 -7.59
CA LYS A 75 -12.85 -20.06 -8.03
C LYS A 75 -12.72 -21.00 -9.23
N LEU A 76 -11.82 -20.68 -10.16
CA LEU A 76 -11.57 -21.49 -11.36
C LEU A 76 -10.93 -22.85 -10.99
N ASN A 77 -9.88 -22.86 -10.16
CA ASN A 77 -9.23 -24.11 -9.78
C ASN A 77 -10.17 -25.04 -8.98
N GLU A 78 -11.02 -24.49 -8.12
CA GLU A 78 -12.04 -25.24 -7.37
C GLU A 78 -13.14 -25.81 -8.28
N SER A 79 -13.38 -25.21 -9.45
CA SER A 79 -14.31 -25.74 -10.45
C SER A 79 -13.69 -26.81 -11.33
N ASP A 80 -12.40 -26.66 -11.67
CA ASP A 80 -11.64 -27.66 -12.44
C ASP A 80 -11.44 -28.95 -11.63
N GLU A 81 -11.15 -28.83 -10.33
CA GLU A 81 -11.01 -30.00 -9.43
C GLU A 81 -12.33 -30.78 -9.28
N LYS A 82 -13.49 -30.11 -9.36
CA LYS A 82 -14.81 -30.75 -9.21
C LYS A 82 -15.39 -31.27 -10.52
N ALA A 83 -14.74 -31.06 -11.66
CA ALA A 83 -15.19 -31.59 -12.93
C ALA A 83 -15.04 -33.13 -12.92
N PRO A 84 -16.13 -33.91 -13.09
CA PRO A 84 -16.00 -35.36 -13.17
C PRO A 84 -15.17 -35.70 -14.40
N GLU A 85 -14.07 -36.45 -14.22
CA GLU A 85 -13.32 -37.03 -15.32
C GLU A 85 -14.28 -37.88 -16.17
N PHE A 86 -14.68 -37.36 -17.33
CA PHE A 86 -15.39 -38.14 -18.32
C PHE A 86 -14.38 -39.08 -18.97
N LYS A 87 -14.25 -40.29 -18.42
CA LYS A 87 -13.48 -41.37 -19.04
C LYS A 87 -14.27 -41.87 -20.26
N GLU A 88 -13.74 -41.61 -21.45
CA GLU A 88 -14.15 -42.24 -22.71
C GLU A 88 -13.89 -43.76 -22.70
#